data_AF-A0A928SM96-F1
#
_entry.id   AF-A0A928SM96-F1
#
_cell.length_a   1.000
_cell.length_b   1.000
_cell.length_c   1.000
_cell.angle_alpha   90.00
_cell.angle_beta   90.00
_cell.angle_gamma   90.00
#
_symmetry.space_group_name_H-M   'P 1'
#
loop_
_entity.id
_entity.type
_entity.pdbx_description
1 polymer ?
#
loop_
_entity_poly.entity_id
_entity_poly.type
_entity_poly.pdbx_seq_one_letter_code
_entity_poly.pdbx_strand_id
1 'polypeptide(L)'
;MTVITLGLASMLTMKARVRNGRLRLDEPYEAPEGTEVDVAIIDDGDELDDESRARLHAALSHGHEQMVRREVVPADEVLSKLGTRG
;
A
#
# COMPACT_ATOMS: atom_id res chain seq x y z
N MET A 1 19.54 12.99 -33.22
CA MET A 1 19.66 11.57 -32.86
C MET A 1 18.75 11.34 -31.69
N THR A 2 17.55 10.88 -31.97
CA THR A 2 16.47 10.70 -30.99
C THR A 2 16.73 9.42 -30.21
N VAL A 3 16.79 9.53 -28.88
CA VAL A 3 16.70 8.38 -27.99
C VAL A 3 15.40 8.55 -27.23
N ILE A 4 14.44 7.68 -27.55
CA ILE A 4 13.19 7.51 -26.83
C ILE A 4 13.50 6.52 -25.71
N THR A 5 13.29 6.90 -24.46
CA THR A 5 13.16 5.93 -23.36
C THR A 5 11.67 5.83 -23.01
N LEU A 6 11.09 4.68 -23.37
CA LEU A 6 9.71 4.28 -23.08
C LEU A 6 9.52 3.94 -21.59
N GLY A 7 8.37 4.36 -21.03
CA GLY A 7 7.49 3.61 -20.12
C GLY A 7 8.06 3.14 -18.78
N LEU A 8 7.58 3.54 -17.61
CA LEU A 8 6.31 4.12 -17.19
C LEU A 8 6.60 5.41 -16.41
N ALA A 9 5.65 6.34 -16.33
CA ALA A 9 5.57 7.23 -15.17
C ALA A 9 5.20 6.38 -13.94
N SER A 10 6.10 5.49 -13.54
CA SER A 10 5.99 4.74 -12.30
C SER A 10 6.43 5.71 -11.22
N MET A 11 5.50 6.18 -10.40
CA MET A 11 5.88 6.84 -9.16
C MET A 11 6.77 5.88 -8.37
N LEU A 12 8.06 6.20 -8.27
CA LEU A 12 9.00 5.45 -7.46
C LEU A 12 8.90 5.98 -6.03
N THR A 13 8.42 5.14 -5.11
CA THR A 13 8.40 5.48 -3.68
C THR A 13 9.65 4.92 -3.03
N MET A 14 10.52 5.81 -2.53
CA MET A 14 11.73 5.42 -1.78
C MET A 14 11.71 6.03 -0.38
N LYS A 15 12.23 5.31 0.62
CA LYS A 15 12.32 5.82 1.99
C LYS A 15 13.66 6.56 2.18
N ALA A 16 13.59 7.82 2.56
CA ALA A 16 14.75 8.64 2.92
C ALA A 16 14.71 9.00 4.42
N ARG A 17 15.88 9.19 5.03
CA ARG A 17 16.01 9.65 6.43
C ARG A 17 16.59 11.05 6.48
N VAL A 18 16.12 11.86 7.43
CA VAL A 18 16.74 13.16 7.72
C VAL A 18 17.98 12.93 8.59
N ARG A 19 19.15 13.37 8.12
CA ARG A 19 20.41 13.40 8.89
C ARG A 19 21.03 14.79 8.77
N ASN A 20 21.28 15.45 9.90
CA ASN A 20 21.82 16.81 9.96
C ASN A 20 21.02 17.82 9.11
N GLY A 21 19.68 17.73 9.14
CA GLY A 21 18.79 18.62 8.38
C GLY A 21 18.76 18.36 6.87
N ARG A 22 19.32 17.25 6.38
CA ARG A 22 19.29 16.86 4.96
C ARG A 22 18.65 15.49 4.76
N LEU A 23 17.87 15.34 3.70
CA LEU A 23 17.34 14.05 3.27
C LEU A 23 18.50 13.18 2.72
N ARG A 24 18.60 11.96 3.23
CA ARG A 24 19.58 10.94 2.84
C ARG A 24 18.82 9.70 2.41
N LEU A 25 19.03 9.29 1.17
CA LEU A 25 18.61 7.99 0.69
C LEU A 25 19.65 6.96 1.14
N ASP A 26 19.20 5.89 1.82
CA ASP A 26 20.07 4.78 2.24
C ASP A 26 20.21 3.73 1.11
N GLU A 27 19.26 3.69 0.18
CA GLU A 27 19.25 2.81 -1.00
C GLU A 27 20.07 3.41 -2.16
N PRO A 28 20.79 2.59 -2.95
CA PRO A 28 21.51 3.07 -4.12
C PRO A 28 20.54 3.57 -5.18
N TYR A 29 20.80 4.77 -5.72
CA TYR A 29 20.04 5.38 -6.80
C TYR A 29 20.95 5.67 -7.98
N GLU A 30 20.75 4.95 -9.07
CA GLU A 30 21.51 5.09 -10.31
C GLU A 30 20.88 6.17 -11.18
N ALA A 31 21.42 7.38 -11.09
CA ALA A 31 21.09 8.48 -11.98
C ALA A 31 22.35 9.28 -12.34
N PRO A 32 22.38 9.94 -13.51
CA PRO A 32 23.46 10.86 -13.86
C PRO A 32 23.65 11.95 -12.78
N GLU A 33 24.89 12.36 -12.58
CA GLU A 33 25.18 13.50 -11.70
C GLU A 33 24.43 14.75 -12.18
N GLY A 34 23.83 15.48 -11.24
CA GLY A 34 23.02 16.67 -11.55
C GLY A 34 21.57 16.38 -11.94
N THR A 35 21.11 15.12 -11.85
CA THR A 35 19.70 14.79 -12.03
C THR A 35 18.85 15.47 -10.93
N GLU A 36 17.93 16.34 -11.34
CA GLU A 36 16.93 16.92 -10.45
C GLU A 36 15.79 15.90 -10.20
N VAL A 37 15.34 15.82 -8.96
CA VAL A 37 14.26 14.92 -8.54
C VAL A 37 13.22 15.70 -7.75
N ASP A 38 11.95 15.53 -8.12
CA ASP A 38 10.84 16.06 -7.35
C ASP A 38 10.57 15.15 -6.15
N VAL A 39 10.49 15.73 -4.96
CA VAL A 39 10.19 15.01 -3.73
C VAL A 39 8.80 15.38 -3.26
N ALA A 40 7.91 14.39 -3.19
CA ALA A 40 6.61 14.50 -2.55
C ALA A 40 6.64 13.78 -1.20
N ILE A 41 6.03 14.40 -0.18
CA ILE A 41 5.71 13.68 1.06
C ILE A 41 4.52 12.78 0.76
N ILE A 42 4.72 11.47 0.93
CA ILE A 42 3.66 10.49 0.82
C ILE A 42 3.11 10.26 2.22
N ASP A 43 1.83 10.58 2.39
CA ASP A 43 1.08 10.11 3.55
C ASP A 43 0.68 8.65 3.27
N ASP A 44 1.38 7.72 3.92
CA ASP A 44 1.07 6.28 3.87
C ASP A 44 0.06 5.87 4.95
N GLY A 45 -0.46 6.83 5.72
CA GLY A 45 -1.56 6.62 6.65
C GLY A 45 -2.88 6.33 5.92
N ASP A 46 -3.70 5.49 6.54
CA ASP A 46 -5.11 5.41 6.17
C ASP A 46 -5.84 6.68 6.61
N GLU A 47 -6.94 7.03 5.93
CA GLU A 47 -7.82 8.14 6.34
C GLU A 47 -8.71 7.76 7.55
N LEU A 48 -8.28 6.81 8.39
CA LEU A 48 -9.04 6.38 9.55
C LEU A 48 -8.68 7.25 10.76
N ASP A 49 -9.69 7.88 11.33
CA ASP A 49 -9.60 8.39 12.70
C ASP A 49 -9.49 7.26 13.73
N ASP A 50 -9.18 7.60 14.97
CA ASP A 50 -8.97 6.62 16.04
C ASP A 50 -10.23 5.77 16.31
N GLU A 51 -11.42 6.33 16.15
CA GLU A 51 -12.68 5.60 16.32
C GLU A 51 -12.86 4.56 15.21
N SER A 52 -12.66 4.96 13.96
CA SER A 52 -12.79 4.12 12.78
C SER A 52 -11.73 3.02 12.78
N ARG A 53 -10.51 3.33 13.20
CA ARG A 53 -9.44 2.35 13.42
C ARG A 53 -9.81 1.35 14.51
N ALA A 54 -10.32 1.81 15.65
CA ALA A 54 -10.78 0.92 16.73
C ALA A 54 -11.91 0.00 16.27
N ARG A 55 -12.88 0.54 15.50
CA ARG A 55 -13.98 -0.25 14.92
C ARG A 55 -13.47 -1.31 13.94
N LEU A 56 -12.52 -0.96 13.07
CA LEU A 56 -11.90 -1.90 12.14
C LEU A 56 -11.19 -3.04 12.90
N HIS A 57 -10.37 -2.72 13.91
CA HIS A 57 -9.70 -3.72 14.72
C HIS A 57 -10.68 -4.64 15.46
N ALA A 58 -11.77 -4.08 16.01
CA ALA A 58 -12.81 -4.89 16.64
C ALA A 58 -13.47 -5.86 15.64
N ALA A 59 -13.77 -5.39 14.43
CA ALA A 59 -14.34 -6.23 13.37
C ALA A 59 -13.38 -7.35 12.92
N LEU A 60 -12.09 -7.04 12.76
CA LEU A 60 -11.07 -8.03 12.40
C LEU A 60 -10.90 -9.10 13.48
N SER A 61 -10.83 -8.69 14.75
CA SER A 61 -10.77 -9.63 15.90
C SER A 61 -12.00 -10.52 15.95
N HIS A 62 -13.19 -9.93 15.76
CA HIS A 62 -14.43 -10.70 15.72
C HIS A 62 -14.46 -11.73 14.58
N GLY A 63 -14.05 -11.34 13.37
CA GLY A 63 -13.92 -12.27 12.25
C GLY A 63 -12.92 -13.39 12.51
N HIS A 64 -11.80 -13.08 13.17
CA HIS A 64 -10.83 -14.09 13.59
C HIS A 64 -11.43 -15.09 14.59
N GLU A 65 -12.19 -14.63 15.57
CA GLU A 65 -12.89 -15.50 16.53
C GLU A 65 -13.93 -16.40 15.86
N GLN A 66 -14.66 -15.89 14.85
CA GLN A 66 -15.58 -16.71 14.06
C GLN A 66 -14.81 -17.82 13.30
N MET A 67 -13.66 -17.49 12.70
CA MET A 67 -12.81 -18.46 12.02
C MET A 67 -12.30 -19.55 12.97
N VAL A 68 -11.85 -19.18 14.18
CA VAL A 68 -11.43 -20.14 15.22
C VAL A 68 -12.58 -21.07 15.63
N ARG A 69 -13.80 -20.52 15.75
CA ARG A 69 -15.02 -21.29 16.04
C ARG A 69 -15.56 -22.08 14.84
N ARG A 70 -14.90 -22.00 13.67
CA ARG A 70 -15.35 -22.58 12.40
C ARG A 70 -16.72 -22.08 11.93
N GLU A 71 -17.09 -20.87 12.35
CA GLU A 71 -18.28 -20.14 11.90
C GLU A 71 -17.99 -19.42 10.57
N VAL A 72 -17.43 -20.14 9.58
CA VAL A 72 -17.05 -19.60 8.27
C VAL A 72 -17.65 -20.44 7.16
N VAL A 73 -17.97 -19.79 6.03
CA VAL A 73 -18.46 -20.46 4.83
C VAL A 73 -17.35 -20.46 3.78
N PRO A 74 -17.08 -21.59 3.11
CA PRO A 74 -16.10 -21.65 2.01
C PRO A 74 -16.43 -20.66 0.91
N ALA A 75 -15.39 -20.03 0.35
CA ALA A 75 -15.57 -19.00 -0.68
C ALA A 75 -16.23 -19.54 -1.96
N ASP A 76 -15.92 -20.78 -2.36
CA ASP A 76 -16.52 -21.46 -3.51
C ASP A 76 -18.04 -21.66 -3.34
N GLU A 77 -18.49 -21.97 -2.12
CA GLU A 77 -19.91 -22.10 -1.80
C GLU A 77 -20.63 -20.74 -1.94
N VAL A 78 -20.01 -19.67 -1.45
CA VAL A 78 -20.54 -18.30 -1.59
C VAL A 78 -20.59 -17.88 -3.05
N LEU A 79 -19.50 -18.06 -3.79
CA LEU A 79 -19.39 -17.68 -5.21
C LEU A 79 -20.39 -18.46 -6.08
N SER A 80 -20.60 -19.75 -5.81
CA SER A 80 -21.59 -20.57 -6.53
C SER A 80 -23.02 -20.05 -6.33
N LYS A 81 -23.36 -19.52 -5.15
CA LYS A 81 -24.66 -18.90 -4.85
C LYS A 81 -24.84 -17.51 -5.47
N LEU A 82 -23.75 -16.82 -5.79
CA LEU A 82 -23.78 -15.50 -6.45
C LEU A 82 -23.76 -15.63 -7.98
N GLY A 83 -22.99 -16.57 -8.53
CA GLY A 83 -22.95 -16.86 -9.97
C GLY A 83 -24.24 -17.48 -10.51
N THR A 84 -25.14 -17.95 -9.64
CA THR A 84 -26.50 -18.40 -10.00
C THR A 84 -27.51 -17.25 -10.06
N ARG A 85 -27.10 -16.01 -9.73
CA ARG A 85 -27.94 -14.79 -9.74
C ARG A 85 -27.54 -13.79 -10.84
N GLY A 86 -26.60 -14.14 -11.72
CA GLY A 86 -26.25 -13.39 -12.93
C GLY A 86 -26.70 -14.14 -14.17
#